data_AF-A0A815AVB6-F1
#
_entry.id   AF-A0A815AVB6-F1
#
_cell.length_a   1.000
_cell.length_b   1.000
_cell.length_c   1.000
_cell.angle_alpha   90.00
_cell.angle_beta   90.00
_cell.angle_gamma   90.00
#
_symmetry.space_group_name_H-M   'P 1'
#
loop_
_entity.id
_entity.type
_entity.pdbx_description
1 polymer ?
#
loop_
_entity_poly.entity_id
_entity_poly.type
_entity_poly.pdbx_seq_one_letter_code
_entity_poly.pdbx_strand_id
1 'polypeptide(L)'
;LPLVWVLTSARYELVYNEIFSTLKSKAEKYRETFALEFVYLDFEQACINAVESEFPAATIRGCWFHYTQCLYRKIQKLGLSTLYEENDSVCQWLRSFMDITLIDGDVITGAITLLRENLPSDNGLPAKFLKYFDKQWVQKVSPKYWNLGPHHLRTNNLVEGNSENIQHWK
;
A
#
# COMPACT_ATOMS: atom_id res chain seq x y z
N LEU A 1 3.91 6.72 18.70
CA LEU A 1 2.80 7.34 19.46
C LEU A 1 1.84 7.98 18.48
N PRO A 2 0.54 7.61 18.49
CA PRO A 2 -0.46 8.22 17.63
C PRO A 2 -0.82 9.63 18.12
N LEU A 3 -0.96 10.56 17.18
CA LEU A 3 -1.31 11.96 17.48
C LEU A 3 -2.81 12.14 17.75
N VAL A 4 -3.66 11.46 16.98
CA VAL A 4 -5.13 11.53 17.10
C VAL A 4 -5.73 10.16 16.85
N TRP A 5 -6.77 9.84 17.61
CA TRP A 5 -7.65 8.70 17.36
C TRP A 5 -8.99 9.18 16.82
N VAL A 6 -9.46 8.55 15.75
CA VAL A 6 -10.75 8.85 15.15
C VAL A 6 -11.54 7.56 14.99
N LEU A 7 -12.69 7.50 15.66
CA LEU A 7 -13.64 6.40 15.52
C LEU A 7 -14.74 6.83 14.55
N THR A 8 -14.98 6.00 13.55
CA THR A 8 -15.99 6.24 12.52
C THR A 8 -16.83 4.99 12.30
N SER A 9 -18.12 5.18 12.02
CA SER A 9 -19.06 4.12 11.68
C SER A 9 -19.02 3.73 10.19
N ALA A 10 -18.32 4.50 9.36
CA ALA A 10 -18.33 4.31 7.90
C ALA A 10 -16.98 4.64 7.25
N ARG A 11 -16.79 4.11 6.03
CA ARG A 11 -15.58 4.27 5.21
C ARG A 11 -15.92 4.91 3.87
N TYR A 12 -16.62 6.03 3.92
CA TYR A 12 -17.00 6.82 2.75
C TYR A 12 -16.12 8.07 2.65
N GLU A 13 -15.90 8.54 1.43
CA GLU A 13 -15.07 9.71 1.16
C GLU A 13 -15.51 10.93 1.97
N LEU A 14 -16.83 11.21 1.99
CA LEU A 14 -17.40 12.32 2.78
C LEU A 14 -17.02 12.27 4.27
N VAL A 15 -16.94 11.06 4.84
CA VAL A 15 -16.55 10.88 6.25
C VAL A 15 -15.08 11.20 6.44
N TYR A 16 -14.22 10.78 5.51
CA TYR A 16 -12.79 11.13 5.57
C TYR A 16 -12.56 12.64 5.36
N ASN A 17 -13.28 13.28 4.44
CA ASN A 17 -13.22 14.74 4.26
C ASN A 17 -13.62 15.47 5.55
N GLU A 18 -14.70 15.05 6.20
CA GLU A 18 -15.13 15.62 7.48
C GLU A 18 -14.07 15.45 8.58
N ILE A 19 -13.42 14.29 8.64
CA ILE A 19 -12.33 14.02 9.58
C ILE A 19 -11.15 14.97 9.32
N PHE A 20 -10.64 15.04 8.09
CA PHE A 20 -9.47 15.85 7.76
C PHE A 20 -9.73 17.34 7.86
N SER A 21 -10.89 17.82 7.41
CA SER A 21 -11.29 19.23 7.58
C SER A 21 -11.42 19.59 9.06
N THR A 22 -12.01 18.72 9.89
CA THR A 22 -12.09 18.92 11.35
C THR A 22 -10.70 19.00 11.98
N LEU A 23 -9.75 18.16 11.53
CA LEU A 23 -8.37 18.21 12.00
C LEU A 23 -7.70 19.54 11.64
N LYS A 24 -7.83 20.00 10.39
CA LYS A 24 -7.31 21.31 9.94
C LYS A 24 -7.88 22.45 10.77
N SER A 25 -9.19 22.52 10.93
CA SER A 25 -9.83 23.56 11.75
C SER A 25 -9.43 23.51 13.23
N LYS A 26 -9.08 22.33 13.76
CA LYS A 26 -8.52 22.23 15.11
C LYS A 26 -7.09 22.76 15.18
N ALA A 27 -6.23 22.44 14.21
CA ALA A 27 -4.86 22.96 14.16
C ALA A 27 -4.84 24.49 14.04
N GLU A 28 -5.72 25.06 13.21
CA GLU A 28 -5.84 26.50 13.01
C GLU A 28 -6.19 27.25 14.30
N LYS A 29 -7.00 26.65 15.19
CA LYS A 29 -7.30 27.22 16.51
C LYS A 29 -6.05 27.40 17.39
N TYR A 30 -5.01 26.61 17.14
CA TYR A 30 -3.71 26.72 17.80
C TYR A 30 -2.69 27.49 16.96
N ARG A 31 -3.13 28.13 15.85
CA ARG A 31 -2.28 28.85 14.87
C ARG A 31 -1.27 27.94 14.17
N GLU A 32 -1.60 26.66 14.07
CA GLU A 32 -0.82 25.65 13.35
C GLU A 32 -1.51 25.29 12.03
N THR A 33 -0.74 24.85 11.04
CA THR A 33 -1.25 24.32 9.78
C THR A 33 -0.54 23.03 9.40
N PHE A 34 -1.24 22.17 8.67
CA PHE A 34 -0.66 20.93 8.15
C PHE A 34 0.02 21.20 6.81
N ALA A 35 1.33 21.41 6.82
CA ALA A 35 2.18 21.43 5.63
C ALA A 35 2.75 20.02 5.38
N LEU A 36 1.91 19.11 4.89
CA LEU A 36 2.29 17.72 4.66
C LEU A 36 3.00 17.58 3.31
N GLU A 37 4.22 17.04 3.33
CA GLU A 37 4.92 16.64 2.10
C GLU A 37 4.44 15.27 1.61
N PHE A 38 4.27 14.32 2.53
CA PHE A 38 3.83 12.95 2.24
C PHE A 38 2.68 12.55 3.16
N VAL A 39 1.71 11.81 2.60
CA VAL A 39 0.69 11.11 3.37
C VAL A 39 0.77 9.63 3.05
N TYR A 40 0.97 8.83 4.10
CA TYR A 40 0.97 7.36 4.02
C TYR A 40 -0.40 6.83 4.43
N LEU A 41 -1.04 6.08 3.54
CA LEU A 41 -2.33 5.47 3.83
C LEU A 41 -2.47 4.09 3.19
N ASP A 42 -3.51 3.40 3.63
CA ASP A 42 -3.95 2.16 3.01
C ASP A 42 -4.53 2.44 1.61
N PHE A 43 -4.66 1.40 0.78
CA PHE A 43 -5.14 1.51 -0.60
C PHE A 43 -6.67 1.66 -0.71
N GLU A 44 -7.29 2.36 0.24
CA GLU A 44 -8.73 2.61 0.25
C GLU A 44 -9.06 3.88 -0.54
N GLN A 45 -9.78 3.70 -1.65
CA GLN A 45 -10.06 4.79 -2.60
C GLN A 45 -10.74 6.00 -1.96
N ALA A 46 -11.68 5.77 -1.05
CA ALA A 46 -12.39 6.84 -0.34
C ALA A 46 -11.43 7.72 0.48
N CYS A 47 -10.45 7.11 1.15
CA CYS A 47 -9.44 7.83 1.91
C CYS A 47 -8.43 8.54 1.00
N ILE A 48 -8.02 7.89 -0.11
CA ILE A 48 -7.15 8.51 -1.12
C ILE A 48 -7.80 9.80 -1.66
N ASN A 49 -9.04 9.72 -2.14
CA ASN A 49 -9.75 10.87 -2.69
C ASN A 49 -9.88 12.00 -1.67
N ALA A 50 -10.19 11.66 -0.42
CA ALA A 50 -10.29 12.63 0.66
C ALA A 50 -8.97 13.34 0.93
N VAL A 51 -7.84 12.62 0.92
CA VAL A 51 -6.51 13.24 1.08
C VAL A 51 -6.17 14.11 -0.14
N GLU A 52 -6.44 13.67 -1.36
CA GLU A 52 -6.21 14.48 -2.57
C GLU A 52 -7.01 15.79 -2.52
N SER A 53 -8.25 15.75 -2.01
CA SER A 53 -9.10 16.93 -1.83
C SER A 53 -8.63 17.84 -0.69
N GLU A 54 -8.28 17.27 0.46
CA GLU A 54 -8.02 18.05 1.69
C GLU A 54 -6.56 18.51 1.83
N PHE A 55 -5.62 17.81 1.19
CA PHE A 55 -4.18 18.07 1.19
C PHE A 55 -3.59 17.98 -0.24
N PRO A 56 -4.03 18.83 -1.19
CA PRO A 56 -3.67 18.70 -2.61
C PRO A 56 -2.17 18.89 -2.91
N ALA A 57 -1.41 19.51 -2.00
CA ALA A 57 0.03 19.67 -2.14
C ALA A 57 0.83 18.44 -1.66
N ALA A 58 0.20 17.54 -0.91
CA ALA A 58 0.87 16.38 -0.35
C ALA A 58 0.93 15.24 -1.37
N THR A 59 2.06 14.55 -1.43
CA THR A 59 2.20 13.34 -2.24
C THR A 59 1.65 12.14 -1.46
N ILE A 60 0.66 11.47 -2.05
CA ILE A 60 0.10 10.24 -1.48
C ILE A 60 1.02 9.06 -1.77
N ARG A 61 1.30 8.29 -0.73
CA ARG A 61 2.03 7.02 -0.80
C ARG A 61 1.23 5.93 -0.08
N GLY A 62 1.17 4.77 -0.72
CA GLY A 62 0.61 3.57 -0.16
C GLY A 62 1.51 3.02 0.94
N CYS A 63 0.90 2.45 1.97
CA CYS A 63 1.64 1.76 3.02
C CYS A 63 2.30 0.48 2.47
N TRP A 64 3.63 0.41 2.52
CA TRP A 64 4.40 -0.77 2.09
C TRP A 64 4.03 -2.04 2.85
N PHE A 65 3.81 -1.93 4.16
CA PHE A 65 3.40 -3.07 4.98
C PHE A 65 2.07 -3.64 4.52
N HIS A 66 1.05 -2.79 4.33
CA HIS A 66 -0.25 -3.25 3.83
C HIS A 66 -0.18 -3.79 2.39
N TYR A 67 0.69 -3.21 1.56
CA TYR A 67 0.96 -3.72 0.21
C TYR A 67 1.49 -5.16 0.26
N THR A 68 2.60 -5.38 0.96
CA THR A 68 3.25 -6.69 1.06
C THR A 68 2.35 -7.71 1.74
N GLN A 69 1.61 -7.31 2.79
CA GLN A 69 0.63 -8.16 3.45
C GLN A 69 -0.51 -8.57 2.51
N CYS A 70 -1.00 -7.67 1.65
CA CYS A 70 -2.03 -8.01 0.66
C CYS A 70 -1.50 -9.00 -0.39
N LEU A 71 -0.27 -8.83 -0.86
CA LEU A 71 0.38 -9.78 -1.77
C LEU A 71 0.53 -11.15 -1.11
N TYR A 72 1.05 -11.20 0.12
CA TYR A 72 1.25 -12.45 0.85
C TYR A 72 -0.08 -13.19 1.13
N ARG A 73 -1.12 -12.47 1.56
CA ARG A 73 -2.47 -13.03 1.70
C ARG A 73 -3.01 -13.58 0.39
N LYS A 74 -2.66 -12.96 -0.76
CA LYS A 74 -3.05 -13.50 -2.07
C LYS A 74 -2.27 -14.77 -2.41
N ILE A 75 -0.97 -14.82 -2.16
CA ILE A 75 -0.12 -16.01 -2.32
C ILE A 75 -0.75 -17.19 -1.59
N GLN A 76 -1.09 -17.01 -0.30
CA GLN A 76 -1.76 -18.02 0.51
C GLN A 76 -3.10 -18.45 -0.08
N LYS A 77 -3.97 -17.50 -0.44
CA LYS A 77 -5.31 -17.79 -1.01
C LYS A 77 -5.27 -18.54 -2.35
N LEU A 78 -4.19 -18.40 -3.11
CA LEU A 78 -4.01 -19.11 -4.37
C LEU A 78 -3.39 -20.51 -4.18
N GLY A 79 -3.01 -20.88 -2.96
CA GLY A 79 -2.30 -22.13 -2.69
C GLY A 79 -0.83 -22.09 -3.12
N LEU A 80 -0.24 -20.90 -3.25
CA LEU A 80 1.17 -20.72 -3.62
C LEU A 80 2.13 -20.88 -2.43
N SER A 81 1.64 -21.05 -1.20
CA SER A 81 2.48 -21.12 0.00
C SER A 81 3.57 -22.20 -0.07
N THR A 82 3.20 -23.42 -0.46
CA THR A 82 4.17 -24.53 -0.60
C THR A 82 5.23 -24.21 -1.66
N LEU A 83 4.82 -23.72 -2.83
CA LEU A 83 5.77 -23.31 -3.88
C LEU A 83 6.64 -22.13 -3.47
N TYR A 84 6.10 -21.19 -2.70
CA TYR A 84 6.84 -20.06 -2.16
C TYR A 84 7.93 -20.51 -1.17
N GLU A 85 7.73 -21.62 -0.47
CA GLU A 85 8.69 -22.16 0.51
C GLU A 85 9.70 -23.14 -0.12
N GLU A 86 9.25 -23.96 -1.07
CA GLU A 86 10.02 -25.10 -1.59
C GLU A 86 10.65 -24.85 -2.97
N ASN A 87 10.21 -23.82 -3.71
CA ASN A 87 10.72 -23.51 -5.05
C ASN A 87 11.36 -22.11 -5.07
N ASP A 88 12.69 -22.07 -5.11
CA ASP A 88 13.48 -20.83 -5.10
C ASP A 88 13.11 -19.87 -6.24
N SER A 89 12.83 -20.39 -7.43
CA SER A 89 12.47 -19.55 -8.59
C SER A 89 11.13 -18.85 -8.40
N VAL A 90 10.13 -19.57 -7.88
CA VAL A 90 8.80 -19.01 -7.57
C VAL A 90 8.87 -18.07 -6.38
N CYS A 91 9.65 -18.42 -5.35
CA CYS A 91 9.89 -17.58 -4.18
C CYS A 91 10.50 -16.24 -4.59
N GLN A 92 11.58 -16.26 -5.37
CA GLN A 92 12.26 -15.05 -5.85
C GLN A 92 11.36 -14.21 -6.75
N TRP A 93 10.61 -14.85 -7.65
CA TRP A 93 9.64 -14.16 -8.50
C TRP A 93 8.54 -13.46 -7.68
N LEU A 94 7.94 -14.14 -6.69
CA LEU A 94 6.91 -13.56 -5.81
C LEU A 94 7.45 -12.45 -4.92
N ARG A 95 8.66 -12.60 -4.36
CA ARG A 95 9.34 -11.55 -3.58
C ARG A 95 9.67 -10.34 -4.41
N SER A 96 10.00 -10.51 -5.69
CA SER A 96 10.29 -9.39 -6.58
C SER A 96 9.10 -8.43 -6.69
N PHE A 97 7.84 -8.91 -6.63
CA PHE A 97 6.67 -8.01 -6.55
C PHE A 97 6.58 -7.23 -5.24
N MET A 98 7.17 -7.71 -4.15
CA MET A 98 7.24 -6.98 -2.88
C MET A 98 8.35 -5.92 -2.91
N ASP A 99 9.46 -6.23 -3.57
CA ASP A 99 10.65 -5.38 -3.64
C ASP A 99 10.56 -4.30 -4.73
N ILE A 100 9.75 -4.53 -5.78
CA ILE A 100 9.56 -3.59 -6.89
C ILE A 100 8.97 -2.23 -6.45
N THR A 101 8.46 -2.13 -5.22
CA THR A 101 8.05 -0.84 -4.66
C THR A 101 9.23 0.09 -4.42
N LEU A 102 10.46 -0.44 -4.30
CA LEU A 102 11.64 0.31 -3.83
C LEU A 102 12.60 0.71 -4.96
N ILE A 103 12.29 0.35 -6.20
CA ILE A 103 13.08 0.76 -7.35
C ILE A 103 12.64 2.13 -7.84
N ASP A 104 13.48 2.76 -8.66
CA ASP A 104 13.16 4.03 -9.30
C ASP A 104 11.85 3.93 -10.10
N GLY A 105 11.01 4.96 -9.95
CA GLY A 105 9.74 5.07 -10.67
C GLY A 105 9.94 5.09 -12.19
N ASP A 106 11.07 5.59 -12.68
CA ASP A 106 11.35 5.65 -14.12
C ASP A 106 11.49 4.26 -14.76
N VAL A 107 11.92 3.26 -13.98
CA VAL A 107 12.12 1.88 -14.47
C VAL A 107 10.97 0.94 -14.10
N ILE A 108 9.96 1.42 -13.37
CA ILE A 108 8.89 0.57 -12.81
C ILE A 108 8.14 -0.22 -13.90
N THR A 109 7.83 0.43 -15.01
CA THR A 109 7.11 -0.19 -16.13
C THR A 109 7.94 -1.30 -16.77
N GLY A 110 9.25 -1.07 -16.93
CA GLY A 110 10.18 -2.07 -17.44
C GLY A 110 10.31 -3.26 -16.50
N ALA A 111 10.43 -3.02 -15.19
CA ALA A 111 10.49 -4.07 -14.19
C ALA A 111 9.23 -4.93 -14.14
N ILE A 112 8.03 -4.33 -14.24
CA ILE A 112 6.77 -5.08 -14.33
C ILE A 112 6.74 -5.95 -15.60
N THR A 113 7.20 -5.43 -16.73
CA THR A 113 7.29 -6.20 -17.98
C THR A 113 8.24 -7.39 -17.84
N LEU A 114 9.41 -7.20 -17.23
CA LEU A 114 10.34 -8.29 -16.95
C LEU A 114 9.71 -9.35 -16.04
N LEU A 115 8.93 -8.97 -15.03
CA LEU A 115 8.23 -9.94 -14.17
C LEU A 115 7.15 -10.74 -14.95
N ARG A 116 6.51 -10.13 -15.95
CA ARG A 116 5.55 -10.83 -16.83
C ARG A 116 6.25 -11.83 -17.74
N GLU A 117 7.39 -11.45 -18.31
CA GLU A 117 8.19 -12.29 -19.21
C GLU A 117 8.85 -13.45 -18.47
N ASN A 118 9.30 -13.24 -17.24
CA ASN A 118 9.92 -14.26 -16.39
C ASN A 118 8.91 -15.03 -15.53
N LEU A 119 7.69 -15.24 -16.05
CA LEU A 119 6.67 -16.04 -15.38
C LEU A 119 7.17 -17.49 -15.20
N PRO A 120 7.26 -18.02 -13.97
CA PRO A 120 7.72 -19.39 -13.75
C PRO A 120 6.77 -20.41 -14.39
N SER A 121 7.34 -21.40 -15.07
CA SER A 121 6.61 -22.55 -15.60
C SER A 121 6.29 -23.50 -14.45
N ASP A 122 5.05 -23.46 -13.98
CA ASP A 122 4.53 -24.29 -12.88
C ASP A 122 3.06 -24.66 -13.18
N ASN A 123 2.35 -25.23 -12.21
CA ASN A 123 0.94 -25.63 -12.16
C ASN A 123 -0.12 -24.54 -12.50
N GLY A 124 0.29 -23.41 -13.09
CA GLY A 124 -0.56 -22.30 -13.49
C GLY A 124 -0.96 -21.36 -12.35
N LEU A 125 -0.57 -21.63 -11.09
CA LEU A 125 -0.82 -20.73 -9.97
C LEU A 125 -0.04 -19.40 -10.08
N PRO A 126 1.23 -19.35 -10.52
CA PRO A 126 1.93 -18.09 -10.76
C PRO A 126 1.19 -17.19 -11.77
N ALA A 127 0.62 -17.76 -12.83
CA ALA A 127 -0.15 -17.01 -13.82
C ALA A 127 -1.43 -16.39 -13.20
N LYS A 128 -2.09 -17.09 -12.28
CA LYS A 128 -3.25 -16.55 -11.53
C LYS A 128 -2.82 -15.39 -10.62
N PHE A 129 -1.65 -15.48 -10.00
CA PHE A 129 -1.10 -14.39 -9.20
C PHE A 129 -0.80 -13.16 -10.07
N LEU A 130 -0.12 -13.35 -11.21
CA LEU A 130 0.20 -12.26 -12.15
C LEU A 130 -1.08 -11.55 -12.63
N LYS A 131 -2.11 -12.31 -13.02
CA LYS A 131 -3.41 -11.74 -13.42
C LYS A 131 -4.06 -10.91 -12.29
N TYR A 132 -3.95 -11.38 -11.05
CA TYR A 132 -4.41 -10.59 -9.90
C TYR A 132 -3.59 -9.31 -9.74
N PHE A 133 -2.26 -9.42 -9.87
CA PHE A 133 -1.35 -8.30 -9.70
C PHE A 133 -1.64 -7.20 -10.73
N ASP A 134 -1.74 -7.56 -12.01
CA ASP A 134 -2.06 -6.62 -13.07
C ASP A 134 -3.41 -5.92 -12.83
N LYS A 135 -4.45 -6.68 -12.48
CA LYS A 135 -5.78 -6.10 -12.26
C LYS A 135 -5.82 -5.18 -11.04
N GLN A 136 -5.22 -5.57 -9.93
CA GLN A 136 -5.33 -4.79 -8.69
C GLN A 136 -4.27 -3.71 -8.59
N TRP A 137 -2.99 -4.05 -8.77
CA TRP A 137 -1.89 -3.14 -8.47
C TRP A 137 -1.50 -2.29 -9.67
N VAL A 138 -1.64 -2.80 -10.90
CA VAL A 138 -1.30 -2.01 -12.10
C VAL A 138 -2.49 -1.19 -12.59
N GLN A 139 -3.67 -1.80 -12.72
CA GLN A 139 -4.84 -1.13 -13.32
C GLN A 139 -5.68 -0.35 -12.31
N LYS A 140 -6.06 -0.99 -11.19
CA LYS A 140 -6.99 -0.38 -10.23
C LYS A 140 -6.30 0.63 -9.30
N VAL A 141 -5.21 0.23 -8.66
CA VAL A 141 -4.48 1.10 -7.72
C VAL A 141 -3.52 2.00 -8.48
N SER A 142 -2.83 1.51 -9.52
CA SER A 142 -1.74 2.20 -10.23
C SER A 142 -0.41 2.24 -9.46
N PRO A 143 0.74 1.99 -10.14
CA PRO A 143 2.08 2.11 -9.57
C PRO A 143 2.37 3.44 -8.87
N LYS A 144 1.71 4.53 -9.28
CA LYS A 144 1.93 5.86 -8.70
C LYS A 144 1.72 5.91 -7.17
N TYR A 145 0.88 5.04 -6.61
CA TYR A 145 0.62 5.03 -5.17
C TYR A 145 1.52 4.05 -4.41
N TRP A 146 1.91 2.91 -4.98
CA TRP A 146 2.69 1.89 -4.24
C TRP A 146 4.18 1.86 -4.59
N ASN A 147 4.63 2.54 -5.64
CA ASN A 147 6.06 2.75 -5.88
C ASN A 147 6.56 3.90 -5.00
N LEU A 148 7.51 3.57 -4.13
CA LEU A 148 8.04 4.42 -3.08
C LEU A 148 9.42 5.01 -3.43
N GLY A 149 10.11 4.37 -4.38
CA GLY A 149 11.45 4.76 -4.78
C GLY A 149 12.56 4.31 -3.80
N PRO A 150 13.83 4.51 -4.18
CA PRO A 150 14.99 4.01 -3.44
C PRO A 150 15.28 4.76 -2.14
N HIS A 151 14.79 5.99 -2.00
CA HIS A 151 15.03 6.85 -0.83
C HIS A 151 13.96 6.74 0.25
N HIS A 152 13.05 5.77 0.13
CA HIS A 152 12.00 5.58 1.12
C HIS A 152 12.58 5.01 2.42
N LEU A 153 12.29 5.68 3.54
CA LEU A 153 12.53 5.16 4.89
C LEU A 153 11.71 3.87 5.06
N ARG A 154 12.35 2.70 4.91
CA ARG A 154 11.73 1.44 5.36
C ARG A 154 11.43 1.62 6.85
N THR A 155 10.23 1.23 7.26
CA THR A 155 9.69 1.23 8.62
C THR A 155 8.89 2.49 9.02
N ASN A 156 7.58 2.28 9.13
CA ASN A 156 6.75 3.03 10.06
C ASN A 156 6.60 2.25 11.37
N ASN A 157 7.60 1.45 11.80
CA ASN A 157 7.58 0.56 12.97
C ASN A 157 6.86 1.11 14.23
N LEU A 158 6.85 2.43 14.45
CA LEU A 158 6.13 3.13 15.52
C LEU A 158 4.59 3.23 15.36
N VAL A 159 4.08 3.24 14.14
CA VAL A 159 2.65 3.20 13.77
C VAL A 159 2.22 1.74 13.49
N GLU A 160 3.07 0.96 12.83
CA GLU A 160 2.90 -0.46 12.51
C GLU A 160 2.59 -1.29 13.77
N GLY A 161 3.41 -1.20 14.83
CA GLY A 161 3.21 -1.98 16.06
C GLY A 161 1.96 -1.60 16.87
N ASN A 162 1.39 -0.40 16.65
CA ASN A 162 0.13 -0.01 17.30
C ASN A 162 -1.10 -0.52 16.54
N SER A 163 -0.99 -0.68 15.22
CA SER A 163 -2.09 -1.16 14.36
C SER A 163 -2.36 -2.66 14.55
N GLU A 164 -1.31 -3.47 14.75
CA GLU A 164 -1.42 -4.91 15.01
C GLU A 164 -2.13 -5.19 16.34
N ASN A 165 -1.82 -4.43 17.39
CA ASN A 165 -2.41 -4.60 18.72
C ASN A 165 -3.92 -4.32 18.75
N ILE A 166 -4.44 -3.45 17.87
CA ILE A 166 -5.88 -3.11 17.83
C ILE A 166 -6.69 -4.20 17.11
N GLN A 167 -6.08 -4.92 16.15
CA GLN A 167 -6.76 -6.03 15.47
C GLN A 167 -7.00 -7.24 16.39
N HIS A 168 -6.31 -7.33 17.53
CA HIS A 168 -6.52 -8.39 18.54
C HIS A 168 -7.65 -8.10 19.55
N TRP A 169 -8.35 -6.96 19.44
CA TRP A 169 -9.51 -6.60 20.27
C TRP A 169 -10.87 -6.80 19.56
N LYS A 170 -10.93 -7.67 18.54
CA LYS A 170 -12.18 -8.11 17.91
C LYS A 170 -12.30 -9.62 17.97
#